data_AF-A0A7V9MIT4-F1
#
_entry.id   AF-A0A7V9MIT4-F1
#
_cell.length_a   1.000
_cell.length_b   1.000
_cell.length_c   1.000
_cell.angle_alpha   90.00
_cell.angle_beta   90.00
_cell.angle_gamma   90.00
#
_symmetry.space_group_name_H-M   'P 1'
#
loop_
_entity.id
_entity.type
_entity.pdbx_description
1 polymer ?
#
loop_
_entity_poly.entity_id
_entity_poly.type
_entity_poly.pdbx_seq_one_letter_code
_entity_poly.pdbx_strand_id
1 'polypeptide(L)'
;MSRPPARVAVAVHDVAPATFARCVEVRGWLAELGLDRVTLLVIPAPELHPFDSRGPELAAWLHERVGAGDAVAQHGFQHLRTRRAQAPRRWLAELQGGEAAEFPGLSASATLGAIDAGREVLQRAGLHPRGFVAPGYAYTPALRRALAGRFDWWGELLRLRTAGVGAH
;
A
#
# COMPACT_ATOMS: atom_id res chain seq x y z
N MET A 1 23.68 29.03 6.65
CA MET A 1 23.44 27.58 6.75
C MET A 1 22.53 27.17 5.60
N SER A 2 23.00 26.34 4.67
CA SER A 2 22.23 25.90 3.51
C SER A 2 21.12 24.93 3.95
N ARG A 3 19.90 25.08 3.45
CA ARG A 3 18.80 24.16 3.73
C ARG A 3 19.22 22.75 3.30
N PRO A 4 19.02 21.70 4.14
CA PRO A 4 19.35 20.35 3.72
C PRO A 4 18.60 20.01 2.42
N PRO A 5 19.22 19.24 1.52
CA PRO A 5 18.58 18.87 0.26
C PRO A 5 17.25 18.18 0.54
N ALA A 6 16.23 18.54 -0.25
CA ALA A 6 14.93 17.90 -0.16
C ALA A 6 15.11 16.40 -0.46
N ARG A 7 14.59 15.55 0.43
CA ARG A 7 14.55 14.10 0.21
C ARG A 7 13.21 13.74 -0.42
N VAL A 8 13.25 12.87 -1.42
CA VAL A 8 12.07 12.34 -2.10
C VAL A 8 11.99 10.84 -1.83
N ALA A 9 10.79 10.35 -1.53
CA ALA A 9 10.48 8.93 -1.52
C ALA A 9 9.50 8.66 -2.66
N VAL A 10 9.71 7.56 -3.38
CA VAL A 10 8.88 7.15 -4.52
C VAL A 10 8.19 5.85 -4.17
N ALA A 11 6.89 5.77 -4.45
CA ALA A 11 6.09 4.58 -4.25
C ALA A 11 5.34 4.21 -5.54
N VAL A 12 5.27 2.91 -5.81
CA VAL A 12 4.46 2.34 -6.89
C VAL A 12 3.20 1.75 -6.25
N HIS A 13 2.06 2.31 -6.62
CA HIS A 13 0.76 1.91 -6.11
C HIS A 13 0.19 0.67 -6.80
N ASP A 14 -0.82 0.07 -6.18
CA ASP A 14 -1.66 -0.99 -6.75
C ASP A 14 -0.86 -2.19 -7.26
N VAL A 15 0.16 -2.63 -6.52
CA VAL A 15 0.92 -3.83 -6.88
C VAL A 15 0.07 -5.07 -6.58
N ALA A 16 -0.43 -5.71 -7.63
CA ALA A 16 -1.32 -6.86 -7.59
C ALA A 16 -1.18 -7.69 -8.89
N PRO A 17 -1.70 -8.93 -8.95
CA PRO A 17 -1.58 -9.76 -10.14
C PRO A 17 -2.14 -9.09 -11.41
N ALA A 18 -3.27 -8.38 -11.30
CA ALA A 18 -3.91 -7.71 -12.44
C ALA A 18 -3.09 -6.54 -13.03
N THR A 19 -2.18 -5.96 -12.25
CA THR A 19 -1.35 -4.79 -12.63
C THR A 19 0.12 -5.15 -12.76
N PHE A 20 0.49 -6.41 -12.53
CA PHE A 20 1.88 -6.84 -12.36
C PHE A 20 2.80 -6.44 -13.51
N ALA A 21 2.41 -6.72 -14.75
CA ALA A 21 3.21 -6.36 -15.93
C ALA A 21 3.52 -4.85 -15.97
N ARG A 22 2.54 -4.02 -15.65
CA ARG A 22 2.72 -2.56 -15.62
C ARG A 22 3.62 -2.13 -14.45
N CYS A 23 3.51 -2.77 -13.29
CA CYS A 23 4.40 -2.50 -12.16
C CYS A 23 5.86 -2.80 -12.48
N VAL A 24 6.14 -3.90 -13.22
CA VAL A 24 7.48 -4.25 -13.68
C VAL A 24 8.04 -3.18 -14.62
N GLU A 25 7.26 -2.74 -15.62
CA GLU A 25 7.65 -1.68 -16.55
C GLU A 25 7.99 -0.37 -15.82
N VAL A 26 7.08 0.08 -14.93
CA VAL A 26 7.28 1.32 -14.17
C VAL A 26 8.51 1.20 -13.28
N ARG A 27 8.72 0.05 -12.62
CA ARG A 27 9.90 -0.14 -11.77
C ARG A 27 11.20 -0.10 -12.57
N GLY A 28 11.21 -0.71 -13.76
CA GLY A 28 12.36 -0.68 -14.69
C GLY A 28 12.68 0.75 -15.11
N TRP A 29 11.67 1.51 -15.55
CA TRP A 29 11.82 2.91 -15.90
C TRP A 29 12.35 3.77 -14.74
N LEU A 30 11.87 3.55 -13.50
CA LEU A 30 12.40 4.23 -12.33
C LEU A 30 13.88 3.87 -12.06
N ALA A 31 14.30 2.63 -12.31
CA ALA A 31 15.70 2.23 -12.19
C ALA A 31 16.58 2.96 -13.22
N GLU A 32 16.12 3.09 -14.47
CA GLU A 32 16.83 3.83 -15.53
C GLU A 32 17.00 5.32 -15.18
N LEU A 33 16.08 5.88 -14.40
CA LEU A 33 16.19 7.25 -13.85
C LEU A 33 17.14 7.36 -12.64
N GLY A 34 17.77 6.27 -12.22
CA GLY A 34 18.68 6.23 -11.06
C GLY A 34 17.97 6.09 -9.72
N LEU A 35 16.69 5.68 -9.69
CA LEU A 35 16.00 5.36 -8.45
C LEU A 35 16.25 3.90 -8.08
N ASP A 36 17.32 3.71 -7.30
CA ASP A 36 17.76 2.39 -6.85
C ASP A 36 16.76 1.73 -5.90
N ARG A 37 15.96 2.51 -5.17
CA ARG A 37 14.99 2.02 -4.18
C ARG A 37 13.67 2.73 -4.28
N VAL A 38 12.59 1.95 -4.28
CA VAL A 38 11.21 2.45 -4.21
C VAL A 38 10.41 1.67 -3.17
N THR A 39 9.23 2.16 -2.83
CA THR A 39 8.26 1.39 -2.03
C THR A 39 7.18 0.78 -2.93
N LEU A 40 7.01 -0.52 -2.89
CA LEU A 40 5.97 -1.26 -3.60
C LEU A 40 4.76 -1.43 -2.67
N LEU A 41 3.63 -0.85 -3.06
CA LEU A 41 2.39 -0.87 -2.27
C LEU A 41 1.53 -2.05 -2.73
N VAL A 42 1.64 -3.17 -2.01
CA VAL A 42 1.08 -4.46 -2.39
C VAL A 42 -0.34 -4.60 -1.84
N ILE A 43 -1.27 -5.01 -2.70
CA ILE A 43 -2.62 -5.41 -2.29
C ILE A 43 -2.54 -6.89 -1.87
N PRO A 44 -2.75 -7.24 -0.60
CA PRO A 44 -2.48 -8.59 -0.12
C PRO A 44 -3.43 -9.66 -0.67
N ALA A 45 -4.73 -9.37 -0.75
CA ALA A 45 -5.74 -10.34 -1.13
C ALA A 45 -6.75 -9.77 -2.15
N PRO A 46 -6.29 -9.34 -3.34
CA PRO A 46 -7.17 -8.80 -4.36
C PRO A 46 -8.28 -9.79 -4.67
N GLU A 47 -9.53 -9.32 -4.69
CA GLU A 47 -10.71 -10.17 -4.93
C GLU A 47 -10.80 -11.39 -3.98
N LEU A 48 -10.39 -11.22 -2.71
CA LEU A 48 -10.45 -12.24 -1.65
C LEU A 48 -9.50 -13.43 -1.78
N HIS A 49 -8.57 -13.39 -2.73
CA HIS A 49 -7.55 -14.42 -2.89
C HIS A 49 -6.16 -13.87 -2.57
N PRO A 50 -5.32 -14.57 -1.79
CA PRO A 50 -3.94 -14.16 -1.59
C PRO A 50 -3.24 -13.90 -2.93
N PHE A 51 -2.51 -12.79 -3.02
CA PHE A 51 -1.92 -12.33 -4.28
C PHE A 51 -0.96 -13.35 -4.91
N ASP A 52 -0.30 -14.14 -4.07
CA ASP A 52 0.68 -15.17 -4.44
C ASP A 52 0.03 -16.47 -4.92
N SER A 53 -1.22 -16.75 -4.50
CA SER A 53 -1.94 -17.98 -4.88
C SER A 53 -2.25 -18.06 -6.37
N ARG A 54 -2.41 -16.91 -7.04
CA ARG A 54 -2.68 -16.81 -8.49
C ARG A 54 -1.57 -16.09 -9.25
N GLY A 55 -0.52 -15.65 -8.56
CA GLY A 55 0.59 -14.89 -9.13
C GLY A 55 1.91 -15.24 -8.45
N PRO A 56 2.37 -16.50 -8.51
CA PRO A 56 3.66 -16.89 -7.95
C PRO A 56 4.82 -16.07 -8.55
N GLU A 57 4.69 -15.62 -9.81
CA GLU A 57 5.67 -14.74 -10.47
C GLU A 57 5.73 -13.36 -9.80
N LEU A 58 4.60 -12.83 -9.33
CA LEU A 58 4.56 -11.58 -8.59
C LEU A 58 5.25 -11.74 -7.24
N ALA A 59 5.03 -12.84 -6.53
CA ALA A 59 5.72 -13.11 -5.27
C ALA A 59 7.24 -13.23 -5.44
N ALA A 60 7.69 -13.99 -6.44
CA ALA A 60 9.10 -14.12 -6.78
C ALA A 60 9.74 -12.77 -7.15
N TRP A 61 9.06 -11.97 -7.98
CA TRP A 61 9.52 -10.63 -8.32
C TRP A 61 9.60 -9.73 -7.08
N LEU A 62 8.61 -9.76 -6.18
CA LEU A 62 8.64 -8.99 -4.95
C LEU A 62 9.84 -9.38 -4.06
N HIS A 63 10.17 -10.67 -3.95
CA HIS A 63 11.37 -11.12 -3.23
C HIS A 63 12.65 -10.60 -3.85
N GLU A 64 12.77 -10.68 -5.18
CA GLU A 64 13.92 -10.16 -5.91
C GLU A 64 14.08 -8.65 -5.68
N ARG A 65 12.98 -7.90 -5.77
CA ARG A 65 12.97 -6.44 -5.55
C ARG A 65 13.34 -6.08 -4.12
N VAL A 66 12.82 -6.80 -3.13
CA VAL A 66 13.20 -6.63 -1.72
C VAL A 66 14.68 -6.93 -1.52
N GLY A 67 15.21 -8.01 -2.12
CA GLY A 67 16.63 -8.34 -2.10
C GLY A 67 17.52 -7.26 -2.73
N ALA A 68 17.01 -6.56 -3.74
CA ALA A 68 17.66 -5.41 -4.37
C ALA A 68 17.50 -4.09 -3.59
N GLY A 69 16.74 -4.07 -2.49
CA GLY A 69 16.60 -2.93 -1.59
C GLY A 69 15.30 -2.13 -1.73
N ASP A 70 14.35 -2.55 -2.56
CA ASP A 70 13.00 -1.99 -2.55
C ASP A 70 12.29 -2.36 -1.24
N ALA A 71 11.39 -1.49 -0.78
CA ALA A 71 10.56 -1.74 0.40
C ALA A 71 9.17 -2.22 -0.01
N VAL A 72 8.53 -3.02 0.85
CA VAL A 72 7.12 -3.37 0.71
C VAL A 72 6.29 -2.65 1.78
N ALA A 73 5.13 -2.15 1.37
CA ALA A 73 4.10 -1.66 2.26
C ALA A 73 2.74 -2.22 1.83
N GLN A 74 1.83 -2.34 2.78
CA GLN A 74 0.49 -2.86 2.52
C GLN A 74 -0.41 -1.76 1.94
N HIS A 75 -1.16 -2.09 0.88
CA HIS A 75 -2.14 -1.22 0.26
C HIS A 75 -3.57 -1.78 0.43
N GLY A 76 -4.24 -1.42 1.52
CA GLY A 76 -5.54 -2.01 1.87
C GLY A 76 -5.43 -3.51 2.17
N PHE A 77 -6.50 -4.25 1.91
CA PHE A 77 -6.55 -5.72 2.01
C PHE A 77 -7.04 -6.35 0.71
N GLN A 78 -8.18 -5.89 0.20
CA GLN A 78 -8.89 -6.55 -0.92
C GLN A 78 -9.05 -5.66 -2.15
N HIS A 79 -8.95 -4.34 -1.95
CA HIS A 79 -9.23 -3.33 -2.97
C HIS A 79 -10.45 -3.71 -3.83
N LEU A 80 -11.59 -3.97 -3.18
CA LEU A 80 -12.84 -4.29 -3.87
C LEU A 80 -13.17 -3.15 -4.84
N ARG A 81 -12.88 -3.36 -6.12
CA ARG A 81 -13.39 -2.52 -7.21
C ARG A 81 -14.87 -2.75 -7.34
N THR A 82 -15.65 -2.23 -6.39
CA THR A 82 -17.11 -2.17 -6.53
C THR A 82 -17.41 -1.17 -7.65
N ARG A 83 -17.55 -1.74 -8.86
CA ARG A 83 -18.06 -1.15 -10.11
C ARG A 83 -18.61 0.27 -9.96
N ARG A 84 -17.92 1.23 -10.60
CA ARG A 84 -18.45 2.48 -11.19
C ARG A 84 -19.54 3.13 -10.33
N ALA A 85 -19.14 3.90 -9.32
CA ALA A 85 -20.07 4.80 -8.64
C ALA A 85 -20.64 5.81 -9.66
N GLN A 86 -21.97 5.80 -9.84
CA GLN A 86 -22.70 6.85 -10.55
C GLN A 86 -22.55 8.17 -9.75
N ALA A 87 -22.38 9.28 -10.47
CA ALA A 87 -22.05 10.61 -9.94
C ALA A 87 -23.18 11.18 -9.05
N PRO A 88 -22.89 12.05 -8.04
CA PRO A 88 -22.22 13.35 -8.25
C PRO A 88 -21.03 13.62 -7.31
N ARG A 89 -20.22 12.61 -6.98
CA ARG A 89 -18.98 12.76 -6.17
C ARG A 89 -17.69 12.58 -6.98
N ARG A 90 -17.76 12.91 -8.26
CA ARG A 90 -16.72 12.63 -9.26
C ARG A 90 -15.41 13.39 -9.01
N TRP A 91 -15.48 14.65 -8.58
CA TRP A 91 -14.29 15.48 -8.35
C TRP A 91 -13.46 15.04 -7.14
N LEU A 92 -14.10 14.58 -6.05
CA LEU A 92 -13.39 14.07 -4.88
C LEU A 92 -12.81 12.68 -5.16
N ALA A 93 -13.54 11.84 -5.91
CA ALA A 93 -13.03 10.58 -6.43
C ALA A 93 -11.86 10.78 -7.42
N GLU A 94 -11.86 11.82 -8.24
CA GLU A 94 -10.77 12.14 -9.17
C GLU A 94 -9.53 12.70 -8.46
N LEU A 95 -9.70 13.46 -7.37
CA LEU A 95 -8.59 13.88 -6.49
C LEU A 95 -8.07 12.76 -5.58
N GLN A 96 -8.89 11.75 -5.30
CA GLN A 96 -8.59 10.61 -4.43
C GLN A 96 -8.45 9.27 -5.19
N GLY A 97 -8.37 9.27 -6.52
CA GLY A 97 -8.18 8.05 -7.34
C GLY A 97 -9.39 7.11 -7.52
N GLY A 98 -10.53 7.34 -6.85
CA GLY A 98 -11.82 6.74 -7.16
C GLY A 98 -12.08 5.28 -6.71
N GLU A 99 -13.38 4.98 -6.56
CA GLU A 99 -14.04 3.78 -6.01
C GLU A 99 -14.06 3.65 -4.47
N ALA A 100 -15.13 3.03 -3.95
CA ALA A 100 -15.47 3.01 -2.54
C ALA A 100 -14.25 2.62 -1.69
N ALA A 101 -13.83 3.55 -0.85
CA ALA A 101 -12.76 3.34 0.08
C ALA A 101 -13.02 2.09 0.93
N GLU A 102 -12.03 1.21 1.03
CA GLU A 102 -12.17 -0.11 1.69
C GLU A 102 -12.59 0.00 3.18
N PHE A 103 -12.18 1.07 3.87
CA PHE A 103 -12.32 1.22 5.32
C PHE A 103 -13.54 2.03 5.81
N PRO A 104 -13.97 3.12 5.14
CA PRO A 104 -15.21 3.80 5.51
C PRO A 104 -16.43 2.87 5.57
N GLY A 105 -17.17 2.95 6.67
CA GLY A 105 -18.34 2.09 6.92
C GLY A 105 -18.02 0.79 7.68
N LEU A 106 -16.75 0.40 7.80
CA LEU A 106 -16.35 -0.72 8.64
C LEU A 106 -16.39 -0.36 10.12
N SER A 107 -16.72 -1.34 10.97
CA SER A 107 -16.50 -1.24 12.42
C SER A 107 -15.00 -1.18 12.73
N ALA A 108 -14.66 -0.78 13.96
CA ALA A 108 -13.27 -0.79 14.40
C ALA A 108 -12.66 -2.20 14.39
N SER A 109 -13.44 -3.23 14.78
CA SER A 109 -12.99 -4.62 14.75
C SER A 109 -12.82 -5.15 13.32
N ALA A 110 -13.73 -4.81 12.41
CA ALA A 110 -13.61 -5.20 11.00
C ALA A 110 -12.41 -4.51 10.32
N THR A 111 -12.19 -3.23 10.62
CA THR A 111 -11.00 -2.49 10.17
C THR A 111 -9.72 -3.18 10.65
N LEU A 112 -9.67 -3.53 11.94
CA LEU A 112 -8.53 -4.21 12.53
C LEU A 112 -8.25 -5.56 11.86
N GLY A 113 -9.31 -6.37 11.70
CA GLY A 113 -9.23 -7.68 11.07
C GLY A 113 -8.74 -7.61 9.62
N ALA A 114 -9.20 -6.63 8.84
CA ALA A 114 -8.73 -6.44 7.47
C ALA A 114 -7.23 -6.07 7.42
N ILE A 115 -6.78 -5.20 8.32
CA ILE A 115 -5.37 -4.83 8.42
C ILE A 115 -4.50 -6.03 8.80
N ASP A 116 -4.88 -6.76 9.85
CA ASP A 116 -4.12 -7.91 10.34
C ASP A 116 -4.10 -9.05 9.33
N ALA A 117 -5.24 -9.36 8.69
CA ALA A 117 -5.32 -10.37 7.65
C ALA A 117 -4.41 -10.03 6.45
N GLY A 118 -4.40 -8.77 6.00
CA GLY A 118 -3.51 -8.34 4.93
C GLY A 118 -2.03 -8.48 5.31
N ARG A 119 -1.69 -8.12 6.54
CA ARG A 119 -0.32 -8.25 7.06
C ARG A 119 0.10 -9.71 7.16
N GLU A 120 -0.78 -10.59 7.62
CA GLU A 120 -0.54 -12.03 7.67
C GLU A 120 -0.32 -12.64 6.28
N VAL A 121 -1.13 -12.25 5.29
CA VAL A 121 -0.96 -12.73 3.90
C VAL A 121 0.43 -12.35 3.37
N LEU A 122 0.85 -11.10 3.52
CA LEU A 122 2.18 -10.66 3.10
C LEU A 122 3.29 -11.41 3.85
N GLN A 123 3.14 -11.63 5.16
CA GLN A 123 4.12 -12.36 5.96
C GLN A 123 4.25 -13.83 5.61
N ARG A 124 3.13 -14.51 5.34
CA ARG A 124 3.16 -15.92 4.87
C ARG A 124 3.84 -16.05 3.52
N ALA A 125 3.73 -15.03 2.67
CA ALA A 125 4.48 -14.92 1.44
C ALA A 125 5.95 -14.48 1.64
N GLY A 126 6.47 -14.41 2.87
CA GLY A 126 7.86 -14.04 3.17
C GLY A 126 8.16 -12.54 3.02
N LEU A 127 7.14 -11.69 2.93
CA LEU A 127 7.29 -10.23 2.85
C LEU A 127 7.04 -9.57 4.21
N HIS A 128 7.78 -8.51 4.50
CA HIS A 128 7.66 -7.78 5.76
C HIS A 128 7.21 -6.35 5.50
N PRO A 129 5.89 -6.09 5.44
CA PRO A 129 5.38 -4.73 5.17
C PRO A 129 5.70 -3.80 6.34
N ARG A 130 6.58 -2.82 6.11
CA ARG A 130 6.98 -1.83 7.12
C ARG A 130 6.01 -0.66 7.22
N GLY A 131 5.25 -0.43 6.15
CA GLY A 131 4.32 0.68 6.04
C GLY A 131 2.94 0.29 5.53
N PHE A 132 2.05 1.28 5.56
CA PHE A 132 0.69 1.15 5.05
C PHE A 132 0.26 2.40 4.27
N VAL A 133 -0.50 2.20 3.19
CA VAL A 133 -1.21 3.28 2.50
C VAL A 133 -2.66 2.85 2.27
N ALA A 134 -3.63 3.65 2.71
CA ALA A 134 -5.04 3.36 2.44
C ALA A 134 -5.37 3.60 0.95
N PRO A 135 -6.14 2.71 0.29
CA PRO A 135 -6.73 3.00 -1.01
C PRO A 135 -7.47 4.34 -1.01
N GLY A 136 -7.21 5.14 -2.04
CA GLY A 136 -7.73 6.51 -2.17
C GLY A 136 -7.43 7.44 -0.99
N TYR A 137 -6.41 7.14 -0.17
CA TYR A 137 -6.07 7.87 1.05
C TYR A 137 -7.25 8.03 2.04
N ALA A 138 -8.18 7.08 2.02
CA ALA A 138 -9.41 7.16 2.78
C ALA A 138 -9.24 6.63 4.20
N TYR A 139 -8.62 7.46 5.04
CA TYR A 139 -8.34 7.12 6.42
C TYR A 139 -9.48 7.48 7.37
N THR A 140 -9.90 6.51 8.17
CA THR A 140 -10.84 6.70 9.29
C THR A 140 -10.08 6.80 10.63
N PRO A 141 -10.71 7.34 11.70
CA PRO A 141 -10.10 7.31 13.04
C PRO A 141 -9.76 5.90 13.53
N ALA A 142 -10.62 4.91 13.20
CA ALA A 142 -10.37 3.51 13.54
C ALA A 142 -9.13 2.96 12.81
N LEU A 143 -9.00 3.25 11.51
CA LEU A 143 -7.83 2.85 10.74
C LEU A 143 -6.55 3.47 11.31
N ARG A 144 -6.54 4.77 11.60
CA ARG A 144 -5.37 5.44 12.20
C ARG A 144 -4.91 4.79 13.50
N ARG A 145 -5.86 4.44 14.38
CA ARG A 145 -5.54 3.74 15.63
C ARG A 145 -4.98 2.33 15.38
N ALA A 146 -5.55 1.60 14.42
CA ALA A 146 -5.07 0.27 14.07
C ALA A 146 -3.61 0.29 13.57
N LEU A 147 -3.27 1.27 12.73
CA LEU A 147 -1.95 1.38 12.10
C LEU A 147 -0.81 1.70 13.07
N ALA A 148 -1.07 2.55 14.07
CA ALA A 148 -0.03 3.04 14.99
C ALA A 148 0.74 1.95 15.75
N GLY A 149 0.16 0.75 15.93
CA GLY A 149 0.82 -0.39 16.59
C GLY A 149 1.24 -1.52 15.65
N ARG A 150 1.15 -1.35 14.32
CA ARG A 150 1.32 -2.44 13.34
C ARG A 150 2.33 -2.15 12.24
N PHE A 151 2.51 -0.87 11.93
CA PHE A 151 3.41 -0.39 10.90
C PHE A 151 4.25 0.74 11.46
N ASP A 152 5.49 0.83 10.97
CA ASP A 152 6.41 1.88 11.37
C ASP A 152 6.00 3.23 10.77
N TRP A 153 5.26 3.20 9.67
CA TRP A 153 4.76 4.39 9.01
C TRP A 153 3.45 4.14 8.25
N TRP A 154 2.70 5.21 8.01
CA TRP A 154 1.61 5.20 7.02
C TRP A 154 1.54 6.52 6.25
N GLY A 155 1.19 6.42 4.96
CA GLY A 155 1.15 7.56 4.04
C GLY A 155 -0.26 8.13 3.87
N GLU A 156 -0.50 9.33 4.37
CA GLU A 156 -1.66 10.15 4.01
C GLU A 156 -1.34 10.99 2.76
N LEU A 157 -2.37 11.52 2.09
CA LEU A 157 -2.23 12.24 0.81
C LEU A 157 -1.11 13.29 0.79
N LEU A 158 -0.91 14.00 1.92
CA LEU A 158 0.08 15.08 2.03
C LEU A 158 1.06 14.87 3.19
N ARG A 159 0.98 13.75 3.91
CA ARG A 159 1.74 13.55 5.16
C ARG A 159 2.17 12.11 5.29
N LEU A 160 3.47 11.91 5.53
CA LEU A 160 3.97 10.66 6.06
C LEU A 160 3.87 10.70 7.58
N ARG A 161 3.19 9.72 8.17
CA ARG A 161 3.16 9.51 9.62
C ARG A 161 4.11 8.39 9.95
N THR A 162 4.91 8.57 10.98
CA THR A 162 5.65 7.48 11.60
C THR A 162 4.94 7.10 12.88
N ALA A 163 4.87 5.80 13.19
CA ALA A 163 4.65 5.38 14.56
C ALA A 163 5.80 6.04 15.36
N GLY A 164 5.47 6.89 16.32
CA GLY A 164 6.48 7.56 17.11
C GLY A 164 7.45 6.51 17.66
N VAL A 165 8.75 6.78 17.59
CA VAL A 165 9.76 6.01 18.32
C VAL A 165 9.44 6.25 19.81
N GLY A 166 8.54 5.44 20.35
CA GLY A 166 8.05 5.51 21.72
C GLY A 166 8.74 4.45 22.55
N ALA A 167 9.80 4.88 23.22
CA ALA A 167 10.33 4.39 24.49
C ALA A 167 10.30 2.87 24.74
N HIS A 168 11.46 2.23 24.62
CA HIS A 168 11.86 1.27 25.65
C HIS A 168 12.04 2.00 26.98
#